data_AF-A0A357B759-F1
#
_entry.id   AF-A0A357B759-F1
#
_cell.length_a   1.000
_cell.length_b   1.000
_cell.length_c   1.000
_cell.angle_alpha   90.00
_cell.angle_beta   90.00
_cell.angle_gamma   90.00
#
_symmetry.space_group_name_H-M   'P 1'
#
loop_
_entity.id
_entity.type
_entity.pdbx_description
1 polymer ?
#
loop_
_entity_poly.entity_id
_entity_poly.type
_entity_poly.pdbx_seq_one_letter_code
_entity_poly.pdbx_strand_id
1 'polypeptide(L)' 'MHNDNPKEKIKIDESLTRLEEVTKRLEEEALPLEEALELFAAGVQIAAAVKKELERAKTKIQQVVEESDGLFSLEEFDI' A
#
# COMPACT_ATOMS: atom_id res chain seq x y z
N MET A 1 -17.34 -14.12 -6.42
CA MET A 1 -16.00 -14.37 -7.01
C MET A 1 -15.17 -13.13 -6.74
N HIS A 2 -14.15 -13.21 -5.87
CA HIS A 2 -13.25 -12.09 -5.59
C HIS A 2 -12.41 -11.82 -6.84
N ASN A 3 -12.46 -10.59 -7.36
CA ASN A 3 -11.61 -10.18 -8.47
C ASN A 3 -10.23 -9.78 -7.91
N ASP A 4 -9.50 -10.78 -7.41
CA ASP A 4 -8.08 -10.69 -7.10
C ASP A 4 -7.31 -10.66 -8.43
N ASN A 5 -7.16 -9.48 -9.03
CA ASN A 5 -6.32 -9.35 -10.21
C ASN A 5 -4.85 -9.57 -9.79
N PRO A 6 -4.18 -10.65 -10.22
CA PRO A 6 -2.82 -10.97 -9.77
C PRO A 6 -1.84 -9.84 -10.07
N LYS A 7 -2.09 -9.07 -11.14
CA LYS A 7 -1.25 -7.95 -11.57
C LYS A 7 -1.28 -6.75 -10.62
N GLU A 8 -2.41 -6.52 -9.93
CA GLU A 8 -2.52 -5.42 -8.94
C GLU A 8 -1.90 -5.83 -7.62
N LYS A 9 -2.11 -7.08 -7.20
CA LYS A 9 -1.52 -7.65 -5.98
C LYS A 9 0.02 -7.64 -6.04
N ILE A 10 0.58 -8.10 -7.17
CA ILE A 10 2.03 -8.09 -7.41
C ILE A 10 2.61 -6.67 -7.29
N LYS A 11 1.90 -5.63 -7.74
CA LYS A 11 2.38 -4.24 -7.64
C LYS A 11 2.40 -3.69 -6.22
N ILE A 12 1.41 -4.04 -5.39
CA ILE A 12 1.37 -3.61 -3.99
C ILE A 12 2.48 -4.31 -3.20
N ASP A 13 2.61 -5.63 -3.36
CA ASP A 13 3.63 -6.43 -2.69
C ASP A 13 5.05 -5.95 -3.06
N GLU A 14 5.30 -5.63 -4.33
CA GLU A 14 6.55 -5.02 -4.80
C GLU A 14 6.81 -3.65 -4.16
N SER A 15 5.79 -2.80 -4.07
CA SER A 15 5.91 -1.46 -3.48
C SER A 15 6.18 -1.52 -1.98
N LEU A 16 5.53 -2.45 -1.27
CA LEU A 16 5.77 -2.70 0.16
C LEU A 16 7.18 -3.24 0.40
N THR A 17 7.64 -4.22 -0.40
CA THR A 17 9.01 -4.72 -0.34
C THR A 17 10.02 -3.59 -0.53
N ARG A 18 9.77 -2.70 -1.50
CA ARG A 18 10.64 -1.54 -1.73
C ARG A 18 10.63 -0.55 -0.58
N LEU A 19 9.48 -0.35 0.07
CA LEU A 19 9.38 0.50 1.26
C LEU A 19 10.17 -0.09 2.43
N GLU A 20 10.10 -1.40 2.65
CA GLU A 20 10.89 -2.09 3.67
C GLU A 20 12.40 -1.92 3.42
N GLU A 21 12.86 -2.07 2.17
CA GLU A 21 14.25 -1.81 1.80
C GLU A 21 14.69 -0.37 2.11
N VAL A 22 13.85 0.62 1.80
CA VAL A 22 14.11 2.03 2.09
C VAL A 22 14.22 2.26 3.60
N THR A 23 13.27 1.71 4.37
CA THR A 23 13.24 1.86 5.83
C THR A 23 14.48 1.24 6.45
N LYS A 24 14.85 0.03 6.02
CA LYS A 24 16.05 -0.66 6.49
C LYS A 24 17.32 0.15 6.23
N ARG A 25 17.43 0.79 5.06
CA ARG A 25 18.60 1.61 4.72
C ARG A 25 18.64 2.91 5.52
N LEU A 26 17.48 3.50 5.81
CA LEU A 26 17.34 4.68 6.69
C LEU A 26 17.76 4.41 8.15
N GLU A 27 17.69 3.16 8.60
CA GLU A 27 18.07 2.74 9.96
C GLU A 27 19.59 2.50 10.12
N GLU A 28 20.37 2.56 9.04
CA GLU A 28 21.82 2.34 9.09
C GLU A 28 22.55 3.52 9.76
N GLU A 29 23.41 3.23 10.75
CA GLU A 29 24.09 4.25 11.57
C GLU A 29 25.02 5.20 10.78
N ALA A 30 25.48 4.78 9.60
CA ALA A 30 26.48 5.49 8.80
C ALA A 30 25.92 6.08 7.49
N LEU A 31 24.61 6.33 7.42
CA LEU A 31 23.97 6.88 6.23
C LEU A 31 24.30 8.38 6.04
N PRO A 32 24.86 8.80 4.89
CA PRO A 32 25.07 10.21 4.59
C PRO A 32 23.74 10.99 4.55
N LEU A 33 23.75 12.23 5.05
CA LEU A 33 22.52 13.07 5.10
C LEU A 33 21.83 13.24 3.74
N GLU A 34 22.61 13.47 2.67
CA GLU A 34 22.08 13.61 1.31
C GLU A 34 21.30 12.35 0.90
N GLU A 35 21.89 11.17 1.16
CA GLU A 35 21.27 9.89 0.84
C GLU A 35 20.03 9.62 1.70
N ALA A 36 20.06 10.02 2.99
CA ALA A 36 18.91 9.94 3.88
C ALA A 36 17.73 10.79 3.37
N LEU A 37 18.00 11.99 2.86
CA LEU A 37 16.96 12.85 2.28
C LEU A 37 16.35 12.26 1.01
N GLU A 38 17.19 11.71 0.12
CA GLU A 38 16.72 11.02 -1.09
C GLU A 38 15.86 9.79 -0.75
N LEU A 39 16.32 8.95 0.18
CA LEU A 39 15.60 7.77 0.65
C LEU A 39 14.29 8.14 1.32
N PHE A 40 14.27 9.16 2.17
CA PHE A 40 13.06 9.64 2.81
C PHE A 40 12.03 10.11 1.77
N ALA A 41 12.46 10.93 0.79
CA ALA A 41 11.58 11.39 -0.28
C ALA A 41 11.02 10.23 -1.09
N ALA A 42 11.85 9.25 -1.44
CA ALA A 42 11.41 8.03 -2.12
C ALA A 42 10.42 7.22 -1.27
N GLY A 43 10.70 7.02 0.01
CA GLY A 43 9.83 6.30 0.94
C GLY A 43 8.45 6.92 1.07
N VAL A 44 8.38 8.26 1.20
CA VAL A 44 7.11 9.00 1.23
C VAL A 44 6.31 8.80 -0.06
N GLN A 45 6.97 8.84 -1.23
CA GLN A 45 6.30 8.62 -2.51
C GLN A 45 5.74 7.19 -2.63
N ILE A 46 6.52 6.18 -2.21
CA ILE A 46 6.09 4.79 -2.22
C ILE A 46 4.90 4.58 -1.28
N ALA A 47 4.99 5.07 -0.04
CA ALA A 47 3.91 4.95 0.94
C ALA A 47 2.62 5.64 0.47
N ALA A 48 2.73 6.82 -0.15
CA ALA A 48 1.59 7.53 -0.71
C ALA A 48 0.94 6.74 -1.87
N ALA A 49 1.74 6.10 -2.73
CA ALA A 49 1.24 5.28 -3.82
C ALA A 49 0.51 4.02 -3.30
N VAL A 50 1.09 3.31 -2.32
CA VAL A 50 0.47 2.14 -1.70
C VAL A 50 -0.87 2.52 -1.06
N LYS A 51 -0.90 3.60 -0.26
CA LYS A 51 -2.14 4.10 0.35
C LYS A 51 -3.22 4.36 -0.70
N LYS A 52 -2.86 5.02 -1.80
CA LYS A 52 -3.80 5.33 -2.88
C LYS A 52 -4.40 4.07 -3.52
N GLU A 53 -3.60 3.03 -3.74
CA GLU A 53 -4.09 1.77 -4.31
C GLU A 53 -4.97 1.00 -3.31
N LEU A 54 -4.64 1.03 -2.01
CA LEU A 54 -5.50 0.47 -0.96
C LEU A 54 -6.87 1.17 -0.89
N GLU A 55 -6.91 2.50 -0.98
CA GLU A 55 -8.19 3.24 -1.03
C GLU A 55 -9.03 2.90 -2.26
N ARG A 56 -8.38 2.67 -3.42
CA ARG A 56 -9.07 2.21 -4.63
C ARG A 56 -9.66 0.82 -4.45
N ALA A 57 -8.89 -0.10 -3.86
CA ALA A 57 -9.35 -1.44 -3.56
C ALA A 57 -10.55 -1.41 -2.60
N LYS A 58 -10.46 -0.62 -1.51
CA LYS A 58 -11.56 -0.40 -0.56
C LYS A 58 -12.83 0.11 -1.26
N THR A 59 -12.70 1.12 -2.11
CA THR A 59 -13.83 1.69 -2.87
C THR A 59 -14.48 0.64 -3.77
N LYS A 60 -13.68 -0.17 -4.48
CA LYS A 60 -14.19 -1.24 -5.35
C LYS A 60 -14.91 -2.33 -4.56
N ILE A 61 -14.40 -2.70 -3.38
CA ILE A 61 -15.05 -3.64 -2.48
C ILE A 61 -16.40 -3.07 -2.03
N GLN A 62 -16.45 -1.80 -1.61
CA GLN A 62 -17.69 -1.15 -1.19
C GLN A 62 -18.76 -1.18 -2.28
N GLN A 63 -18.41 -0.86 -3.53
CA GLN A 63 -19.33 -0.95 -4.67
C GLN A 63 -19.91 -2.36 -4.85
N VAL A 64 -19.05 -3.39 -4.79
CA VAL A 64 -19.49 -4.79 -4.95
C VAL A 64 -20.41 -5.21 -3.80
N VAL A 65 -20.15 -4.75 -2.57
CA VAL A 65 -21.01 -5.05 -1.41
C VAL A 65 -22.37 -4.37 -1.56
N GLU A 66 -22.41 -3.10 -1.97
CA GLU A 66 -23.66 -2.37 -2.25
C GLU A 66 -24.49 -3.06 -3.36
N GLU A 67 -23.84 -3.56 -4.41
CA GLU A 67 -24.49 -4.32 -5.49
C GLU A 67 -24.96 -5.73 -5.08
N SER A 68 -24.44 -6.27 -3.97
CA SER A 68 -24.76 -7.61 -3.49
C SER A 68 -26.06 -7.72 -2.67
N ASP A 69 -26.89 -6.68 -2.66
CA ASP A 69 -28.21 -6.66 -2.03
C ASP A 69 -28.19 -7.08 -0.53
N GLY A 70 -27.11 -6.73 0.17
CA GLY A 70 -26.93 -7.01 1.60
C GLY A 70 -26.45 -8.43 1.93
N LEU A 71 -25.99 -9.21 0.94
CA LEU A 71 -25.36 -10.52 1.17
C LEU A 71 -24.05 -10.42 1.97
N PHE A 72 -23.38 -9.26 1.93
CA PHE A 72 -22.14 -8.98 2.65
C PHE A 72 -22.24 -7.65 3.41
N SER A 73 -21.49 -7.51 4.50
CA SER A 73 -21.36 -6.27 5.27
C SER A 73 -19.89 -5.93 5.45
N LEU A 74 -19.56 -4.63 5.41
CA LEU A 74 -18.21 -4.13 5.71
C LEU A 74 -18.10 -3.74 7.18
N GLU A 75 -17.01 -4.16 7.81
CA GLU A 75 -16.58 -3.68 9.12
C GLU A 75 -15.25 -2.93 8.97
N GLU A 76 -15.07 -1.87 9.75
CA GLU A 76 -13.79 -1.17 9.81
C GLU A 76 -12.77 -2.03 10.55
N PHE A 77 -11.60 -2.20 9.95
CA PHE A 77 -10.45 -2.79 10.63
C PHE A 77 -9.71 -1.67 11.36
N ASP A 78 -9.65 -1.74 12.69
CA ASP A 78 -8.73 -0.94 13.50
C ASP A 78 -7.32 -1.52 13.35
N ILE A 79 -6.41 -0.75 12.73
CA ILE A 79 -4.99 -1.10 12.54
C ILE A 79 -4.13 -0.06 13.27
#